data_AF-A0A942K7G4-F1
#
_entry.id   AF-A0A942K7G4-F1
#
_cell.length_a   1.000
_cell.length_b   1.000
_cell.length_c   1.000
_cell.angle_alpha   90.00
_cell.angle_beta   90.00
_cell.angle_gamma   90.00
#
_symmetry.space_group_name_H-M   'P 1'
#
loop_
_entity.id
_entity.type
_entity.pdbx_description
1 polymer ?
#
loop_
_entity_poly.entity_id
_entity_poly.type
_entity_poly.pdbx_seq_one_letter_code
_entity_poly.pdbx_strand_id
1 'polypeptide(L)'
;MRTWARELESYIHDYVRRGGKQNRRKQVSLIVNFLEFTDAQEGLTSLHRLGKRHVISFWKAHRDMPDKSAYDHWLGLCQLWSWLGKSEKPPRPHKMDAYSDDPKANKNQPNAVLCFTEISVAIKAARRAKSLPILKLANLSGCDPMVIDEIESGLYGSATISDVQDILKILNINLTIENVTREKSIHS
;
A
#
# COMPACT_ATOMS: atom_id res chain seq x y z
N MET A 1 13.89 -16.98 21.39
CA MET A 1 12.87 -16.64 20.37
C MET A 1 11.73 -15.93 21.10
N ARG A 2 11.36 -14.71 20.69
CA ARG A 2 10.32 -13.93 21.38
C ARG A 2 8.98 -14.67 21.32
N THR A 3 8.24 -14.71 22.42
CA THR A 3 7.00 -15.51 22.52
C THR A 3 5.90 -15.03 21.57
N TRP A 4 5.77 -13.71 21.38
CA TRP A 4 4.84 -13.13 20.40
C TRP A 4 5.21 -13.43 18.94
N ALA A 5 6.49 -13.67 18.64
CA ALA A 5 6.93 -13.91 17.25
C ALA A 5 6.39 -15.26 16.74
N ARG A 6 6.36 -16.27 17.61
CA ARG A 6 5.79 -17.58 17.28
C ARG A 6 4.27 -17.53 17.09
N GLU A 7 3.57 -16.73 17.89
CA GLU A 7 2.13 -16.47 17.69
C GLU A 7 1.90 -15.79 16.32
N LEU A 8 2.74 -14.80 15.99
CA LEU A 8 2.66 -14.04 14.75
C LEU A 8 2.89 -14.90 13.50
N GLU A 9 3.84 -15.83 13.53
CA GLU A 9 4.16 -16.72 12.41
C GLU A 9 2.94 -17.50 11.90
N SER A 10 2.06 -17.93 12.81
CA SER A 10 0.83 -18.66 12.46
C SER A 10 -0.11 -17.82 11.59
N TYR A 11 -0.22 -16.52 11.87
CA TYR A 11 -1.04 -15.58 11.10
C TYR A 11 -0.39 -15.17 9.78
N ILE A 12 0.95 -15.00 9.77
CA ILE A 12 1.71 -14.58 8.59
C ILE A 12 1.62 -15.63 7.48
N HIS A 13 1.76 -16.91 7.84
CA HIS A 13 1.84 -18.00 6.86
C HIS A 13 0.61 -18.04 5.94
N ASP A 14 -0.59 -17.94 6.51
CA ASP A 14 -1.84 -17.93 5.76
C ASP A 14 -2.05 -16.62 4.99
N TYR A 15 -1.57 -15.50 5.54
CA TYR A 15 -1.74 -14.18 4.97
C TYR A 15 -0.87 -13.94 3.73
N VAL A 16 0.38 -14.39 3.76
CA VAL A 16 1.33 -14.25 2.64
C VAL A 16 0.93 -15.15 1.46
N ARG A 17 0.17 -16.23 1.71
CA ARG A 17 -0.31 -17.16 0.67
C ARG A 17 -1.46 -16.62 -0.18
N ARG A 18 -2.22 -15.62 0.31
CA ARG A 18 -3.52 -15.19 -0.27
C ARG A 18 -3.46 -13.90 -1.12
N GLY A 19 -2.30 -13.35 -1.47
CA GLY A 19 -2.25 -12.14 -2.30
C GLY A 19 -0.85 -11.63 -2.67
N GLY A 20 -0.76 -10.39 -3.19
CA GLY A 20 0.46 -9.78 -3.71
C GLY A 20 1.66 -9.84 -2.73
N LYS A 21 2.64 -10.68 -3.07
CA LYS A 21 3.76 -11.10 -2.21
C LYS A 21 4.54 -9.93 -1.62
N GLN A 22 4.79 -8.88 -2.39
CA GLN A 22 5.61 -7.74 -1.97
C GLN A 22 4.88 -6.81 -1.01
N ASN A 23 3.62 -6.47 -1.28
CA ASN A 23 2.82 -5.61 -0.40
C ASN A 23 2.53 -6.30 0.94
N ARG A 24 2.22 -7.61 0.92
CA ARG A 24 2.01 -8.42 2.13
C ARG A 24 3.29 -8.49 2.98
N ARG A 25 4.45 -8.72 2.36
CA ARG A 25 5.75 -8.69 3.06
C ARG A 25 6.01 -7.33 3.70
N LYS A 26 5.73 -6.24 3.00
CA LYS A 26 5.85 -4.89 3.55
C LYS A 26 4.96 -4.71 4.78
N GLN A 27 3.68 -5.09 4.72
CA GLN A 27 2.78 -5.00 5.87
C GLN A 27 3.24 -5.86 7.05
N VAL A 28 3.74 -7.08 6.78
CA VAL A 28 4.32 -7.94 7.81
C VAL A 28 5.53 -7.28 8.46
N SER A 29 6.45 -6.68 7.68
CA SER A 29 7.59 -5.94 8.23
C SER A 29 7.15 -4.77 9.12
N LEU A 30 6.10 -4.03 8.73
CA LEU A 30 5.57 -2.91 9.52
C LEU A 30 4.93 -3.38 10.83
N ILE A 31 4.24 -4.53 10.80
CA ILE A 31 3.68 -5.18 12.00
C ILE A 31 4.81 -5.63 12.94
N VAL A 32 5.84 -6.28 12.39
CA VAL A 32 7.02 -6.71 13.16
C VAL A 32 7.65 -5.48 13.84
N ASN A 33 7.95 -4.42 13.09
CA ASN A 33 8.56 -3.19 13.65
C ASN A 33 7.76 -2.63 14.84
N PHE A 34 6.42 -2.63 14.76
CA PHE A 34 5.57 -2.21 15.88
C PHE A 34 5.69 -3.15 17.09
N LEU A 35 5.71 -4.46 16.87
CA LEU A 35 5.84 -5.45 17.94
C LEU A 35 7.22 -5.41 18.60
N GLU A 36 8.28 -5.21 17.82
CA GLU A 36 9.63 -5.03 18.35
C GLU A 36 9.72 -3.78 19.22
N PHE A 37 9.13 -2.66 18.78
CA PHE A 37 9.06 -1.45 19.59
C PHE A 37 8.29 -1.71 20.91
N THR A 38 7.13 -2.37 20.83
CA THR A 38 6.30 -2.63 22.01
C THR A 38 7.01 -3.57 22.99
N ASP A 39 7.70 -4.58 22.46
CA ASP A 39 8.51 -5.51 23.24
C ASP A 39 9.67 -4.81 23.94
N ALA A 40 10.38 -3.92 23.24
CA ALA A 40 11.48 -3.15 23.81
C ALA A 40 11.03 -2.16 24.91
N GLN A 41 9.81 -1.63 24.82
CA GLN A 41 9.29 -0.66 25.79
C GLN A 41 8.64 -1.31 27.02
N GLU A 42 7.84 -2.37 26.82
CA GLU A 42 6.98 -2.92 27.87
C GLU A 42 7.18 -4.43 28.12
N GLY A 43 8.06 -5.10 27.37
CA GLY A 43 8.30 -6.55 27.49
C GLY A 43 7.06 -7.36 27.09
N LEU A 44 6.72 -7.34 25.81
CA LEU A 44 5.50 -7.94 25.30
C LEU A 44 5.64 -9.46 25.30
N THR A 45 4.86 -10.15 26.10
CA THR A 45 4.94 -11.62 26.17
C THR A 45 3.93 -12.35 25.27
N SER A 46 2.86 -11.70 24.84
CA SER A 46 1.84 -12.30 23.96
C SER A 46 1.07 -11.21 23.20
N LEU A 47 0.65 -11.51 21.97
CA LEU A 47 -0.10 -10.59 21.13
C LEU A 47 -1.47 -10.23 21.73
N HIS A 48 -2.07 -11.09 22.54
CA HIS A 48 -3.36 -10.80 23.18
C HIS A 48 -3.31 -9.61 24.15
N ARG A 49 -2.14 -9.36 24.75
CA ARG A 49 -1.91 -8.21 25.66
C ARG A 49 -1.82 -6.88 24.93
N LEU A 50 -1.71 -6.90 23.60
CA LEU A 50 -1.72 -5.68 22.80
C LEU A 50 -3.03 -4.92 23.01
N GLY A 51 -2.94 -3.61 23.03
CA GLY A 51 -4.06 -2.75 23.38
C GLY A 51 -3.84 -1.35 22.87
N LYS A 52 -4.89 -0.53 22.94
CA LYS A 52 -4.88 0.86 22.45
C LYS A 52 -3.71 1.67 23.02
N ARG A 53 -3.34 1.44 24.29
CA ARG A 53 -2.19 2.09 24.96
C ARG A 53 -0.87 1.89 24.21
N HIS A 54 -0.58 0.67 23.77
CA HIS A 54 0.66 0.36 23.04
C HIS A 54 0.71 1.09 21.70
N VAL A 55 -0.42 1.16 21.00
CA VAL A 55 -0.54 1.91 19.74
C VAL A 55 -0.32 3.42 19.97
N ILE A 56 -0.92 3.97 21.02
CA ILE A 56 -0.73 5.38 21.38
C ILE A 56 0.74 5.65 21.75
N SER A 57 1.38 4.75 22.48
CA SER A 57 2.81 4.85 22.84
C SER A 57 3.69 4.84 21.59
N PHE A 58 3.42 3.92 20.65
CA PHE A 58 4.10 3.85 19.36
C PHE A 58 3.99 5.16 18.57
N TRP A 59 2.80 5.73 18.46
CA TRP A 59 2.59 7.01 17.77
C TRP A 59 3.27 8.19 18.48
N LYS A 60 3.34 8.17 19.81
CA LYS A 60 4.06 9.20 20.59
C LYS A 60 5.58 9.11 20.39
N ALA A 61 6.14 7.91 20.24
CA ALA A 61 7.55 7.74 19.96
C ALA A 61 7.92 8.07 18.50
N HIS A 62 6.99 7.89 17.56
CA HIS A 62 7.21 8.12 16.13
C HIS A 62 6.51 9.39 15.62
N ARG A 63 6.57 10.47 16.41
CA ARG A 63 5.95 11.76 16.07
C ARG A 63 6.50 12.38 14.79
N ASP A 64 7.77 12.12 14.46
CA ASP A 64 8.42 12.69 13.27
C ASP A 64 8.27 11.81 12.02
N MET A 65 7.51 10.71 12.11
CA MET A 65 7.27 9.83 10.98
C MET A 65 6.48 10.55 9.86
N PRO A 66 6.85 10.34 8.58
CA PRO A 66 6.09 10.86 7.43
C PRO A 66 4.66 10.31 7.39
N ASP A 67 3.70 11.11 6.93
CA ASP A 67 2.28 10.76 6.94
C ASP A 67 1.97 9.48 6.15
N LYS A 68 2.63 9.30 4.99
CA LYS A 68 2.52 8.09 4.17
C LYS A 68 2.99 6.84 4.93
N SER A 69 4.12 6.95 5.63
CA SER A 69 4.66 5.85 6.44
C SER A 69 3.77 5.56 7.65
N ALA A 70 3.24 6.59 8.30
CA ALA A 70 2.30 6.44 9.41
C ALA A 70 1.00 5.75 8.97
N TYR A 71 0.51 6.06 7.76
CA TYR A 71 -0.63 5.37 7.17
C TYR A 71 -0.34 3.90 6.87
N ASP A 72 0.79 3.59 6.24
CA ASP A 72 1.20 2.22 5.97
C ASP A 72 1.30 1.40 7.27
N HIS A 73 1.87 1.99 8.34
CA HIS A 73 1.89 1.38 9.67
C HIS A 73 0.48 1.17 10.23
N TRP A 74 -0.42 2.15 10.07
CA TRP A 74 -1.81 2.02 10.54
C TRP A 74 -2.59 0.92 9.81
N LEU A 75 -2.36 0.72 8.51
CA LEU A 75 -2.92 -0.40 7.75
C LEU A 75 -2.42 -1.75 8.29
N GLY A 76 -1.12 -1.86 8.57
CA GLY A 76 -0.54 -3.04 9.22
C GLY A 76 -1.16 -3.31 10.60
N LEU A 77 -1.36 -2.27 11.40
CA LEU A 77 -2.03 -2.38 12.71
C LEU A 77 -3.49 -2.82 12.57
N CYS A 78 -4.23 -2.32 11.58
CA CYS A 78 -5.60 -2.77 11.31
C CYS A 78 -5.63 -4.26 10.99
N GLN A 79 -4.67 -4.74 10.19
CA GLN A 79 -4.54 -6.15 9.86
C GLN A 79 -4.24 -7.01 11.09
N LEU A 80 -3.30 -6.55 11.93
CA LEU A 80 -2.97 -7.21 13.20
C LEU A 80 -4.19 -7.28 14.12
N TRP A 81 -4.96 -6.21 14.23
CA TRP A 81 -6.20 -6.18 15.03
C TRP A 81 -7.24 -7.18 14.55
N SER A 82 -7.38 -7.31 13.22
CA SER A 82 -8.25 -8.31 12.61
C SER A 82 -7.81 -9.73 12.95
N TRP A 83 -6.51 -10.03 12.95
CA TRP A 83 -5.99 -11.34 13.36
C TRP A 83 -6.26 -11.64 14.83
N LEU A 84 -6.21 -10.63 15.68
CA LEU A 84 -6.50 -10.75 17.11
C LEU A 84 -8.01 -10.79 17.43
N GLY A 85 -8.88 -10.74 16.40
CA GLY A 85 -10.33 -10.77 16.58
C GLY A 85 -10.89 -9.57 17.34
N LYS A 86 -10.17 -8.44 17.40
CA LYS A 86 -10.62 -7.24 18.09
C LYS A 86 -11.59 -6.47 17.20
N SER A 87 -12.83 -6.27 17.69
CA SER A 87 -13.90 -5.59 16.95
C SER A 87 -13.64 -4.09 16.76
N GLU A 88 -12.90 -3.48 17.68
CA GLU A 88 -12.55 -2.06 17.61
C GLU A 88 -11.34 -1.83 16.70
N LYS A 89 -11.34 -0.73 15.94
CA LYS A 89 -10.17 -0.32 15.15
C LYS A 89 -9.04 0.19 16.06
N PRO A 90 -7.76 -0.04 15.69
CA PRO A 90 -6.65 0.53 16.43
C PRO A 90 -6.67 2.07 16.36
N PRO A 91 -6.18 2.77 17.41
CA PRO A 91 -6.08 4.23 17.42
C PRO A 91 -5.31 4.76 16.21
N ARG A 92 -5.88 5.77 15.55
CA ARG A 92 -5.25 6.44 14.40
C ARG A 92 -4.07 7.31 14.84
N PRO A 93 -3.07 7.51 13.98
CA PRO A 93 -2.03 8.50 14.23
C PRO A 93 -2.63 9.91 14.22
N HIS A 94 -2.28 10.73 15.21
CA HIS A 94 -2.83 12.09 15.39
C HIS A 94 -2.69 13.01 14.18
N LYS A 95 -1.65 12.83 13.35
CA LYS A 95 -1.48 13.61 12.11
C LYS A 95 -2.58 13.35 11.08
N MET A 96 -3.30 12.24 11.22
CA MET A 96 -4.31 11.78 10.28
C MET A 96 -5.74 12.22 10.63
N ASP A 97 -5.98 12.67 11.87
CA ASP A 97 -7.29 13.17 12.32
C ASP A 97 -7.67 14.48 11.60
N ALA A 98 -6.68 15.22 11.07
CA ALA A 98 -6.89 16.42 10.27
C ALA A 98 -7.49 16.16 8.86
N TYR A 99 -7.65 14.89 8.46
CA TYR A 99 -8.02 14.51 7.09
C TYR A 99 -9.45 13.96 6.95
N SER A 100 -10.27 13.95 8.02
CA SER A 100 -11.51 13.15 8.05
C SER A 100 -12.86 13.87 8.16
N ASP A 101 -12.96 15.21 8.14
CA ASP A 101 -14.28 15.88 8.26
C ASP A 101 -14.61 16.99 7.23
N ASP A 102 -13.88 17.09 6.11
CA ASP A 102 -14.20 18.07 5.06
C ASP A 102 -14.39 17.40 3.68
N PRO A 103 -15.63 17.31 3.14
CA PRO A 103 -15.90 16.68 1.84
C PRO A 103 -15.32 17.46 0.65
N LYS A 104 -14.60 18.58 0.87
CA LYS A 104 -13.95 19.37 -0.19
C LYS A 104 -12.43 19.44 -0.11
N ALA A 105 -11.79 18.82 0.88
CA ALA A 105 -10.33 18.84 1.03
C ALA A 105 -9.65 17.61 0.40
N ASN A 106 -9.91 17.34 -0.88
CA ASN A 106 -9.08 16.40 -1.65
C ASN A 106 -8.54 17.08 -2.91
N LYS A 107 -7.59 18.01 -2.72
CA LYS A 107 -6.73 18.48 -3.81
C LYS A 107 -5.27 18.63 -3.46
N ASN A 108 -4.87 18.70 -2.20
CA ASN A 108 -3.48 18.92 -1.83
C ASN A 108 -3.08 18.12 -0.58
N GLN A 109 -2.80 16.82 -0.74
CA GLN A 109 -1.70 16.16 -0.01
C GLN A 109 -1.36 14.78 -0.61
N PRO A 110 -0.08 14.40 -0.61
CA PRO A 110 0.48 13.36 -1.45
C PRO A 110 0.36 11.99 -0.77
N ASN A 111 -0.87 11.51 -0.63
CA ASN A 111 -1.08 10.08 -0.87
C ASN A 111 -0.96 9.89 -2.38
N ALA A 112 0.27 9.81 -2.86
CA ALA A 112 0.51 9.10 -4.08
C ALA A 112 0.17 7.62 -3.80
N VAL A 113 -1.13 7.29 -3.84
CA VAL A 113 -1.60 6.34 -4.85
C VAL A 113 -0.75 6.71 -6.04
N LEU A 114 0.16 5.84 -6.46
CA LEU A 114 0.69 5.95 -7.81
C LEU A 114 -0.53 5.68 -8.70
N CYS A 115 -1.41 6.67 -8.76
CA CYS A 115 -2.44 6.84 -9.73
C CYS A 115 -1.61 7.20 -10.94
N PHE A 116 -1.02 6.17 -11.53
CA PHE A 116 -0.74 6.20 -12.93
C PHE A 116 -2.08 6.20 -13.68
N THR A 117 -3.07 6.99 -13.26
CA THR A 117 -4.35 7.16 -13.95
C THR A 117 -4.10 7.56 -15.38
N GLU A 118 -3.04 8.35 -15.61
CA GLU A 118 -2.58 8.68 -16.95
C GLU A 118 -2.13 7.44 -17.72
N ILE A 119 -1.36 6.53 -17.10
CA ILE A 119 -0.95 5.26 -17.73
C ILE A 119 -2.14 4.31 -17.88
N SER A 120 -3.00 4.13 -16.88
CA SER A 120 -4.22 3.33 -16.93
C SER A 120 -5.15 3.81 -18.05
N VAL A 121 -5.36 5.12 -18.14
CA VAL A 121 -6.15 5.76 -19.20
C VAL A 121 -5.47 5.57 -20.55
N ALA A 122 -4.14 5.74 -20.65
CA ALA A 122 -3.39 5.52 -21.88
C ALA A 122 -3.45 4.05 -22.35
N ILE A 123 -3.29 3.09 -21.43
CA ILE A 123 -3.43 1.65 -21.69
C ILE A 123 -4.84 1.34 -22.20
N LYS A 124 -5.87 1.83 -21.49
CA LYS A 124 -7.27 1.64 -21.86
C LYS A 124 -7.59 2.28 -23.22
N ALA A 125 -7.10 3.48 -23.47
CA ALA A 125 -7.28 4.20 -24.73
C ALA A 125 -6.57 3.48 -25.89
N ALA A 126 -5.31 3.07 -25.71
CA ALA A 126 -4.56 2.33 -26.72
C ALA A 126 -5.17 0.97 -27.03
N ARG A 127 -5.64 0.24 -26.01
CA ARG A 127 -6.37 -1.03 -26.22
C ARG A 127 -7.63 -0.81 -27.03
N ARG A 128 -8.43 0.21 -26.71
CA ARG A 128 -9.65 0.57 -27.44
C ARG A 128 -9.36 1.02 -28.87
N ALA A 129 -8.30 1.80 -29.09
CA ALA A 129 -7.87 2.22 -30.42
C ALA A 129 -7.46 1.05 -31.32
N LYS A 130 -6.91 -0.03 -30.73
CA LYS A 130 -6.59 -1.28 -31.42
C LYS A 130 -7.77 -2.27 -31.48
N SER A 131 -8.96 -1.90 -30.98
CA SER A 131 -10.14 -2.77 -30.88
C SER A 131 -9.85 -4.13 -30.23
N LEU A 132 -8.94 -4.16 -29.24
CA LEU A 132 -8.53 -5.39 -28.57
C LEU A 132 -9.47 -5.68 -27.38
N PRO A 133 -10.19 -6.81 -27.36
CA PRO A 133 -10.92 -7.22 -26.16
C PRO A 133 -9.96 -7.64 -25.05
N ILE A 134 -10.36 -7.46 -23.78
CA ILE A 134 -9.52 -7.75 -22.60
C ILE A 134 -8.98 -9.19 -22.64
N LEU A 135 -9.81 -10.17 -22.99
CA LEU A 135 -9.41 -11.57 -23.15
C LEU A 135 -8.30 -11.78 -24.18
N LYS A 136 -8.32 -11.03 -25.29
CA LYS A 136 -7.29 -11.15 -26.33
C LYS A 136 -5.99 -10.48 -25.89
N LEU A 137 -6.07 -9.38 -25.15
CA LEU A 137 -4.90 -8.75 -24.55
C LEU A 137 -4.27 -9.66 -23.48
N ALA A 138 -5.09 -10.28 -22.62
CA ALA A 138 -4.68 -11.27 -21.64
C ALA A 138 -3.91 -12.44 -22.27
N ASN A 139 -4.44 -13.00 -23.36
CA ASN A 139 -3.78 -14.09 -24.07
C ASN A 139 -2.44 -13.68 -24.70
N LEU A 140 -2.32 -12.43 -25.14
CA LEU A 140 -1.08 -11.91 -25.75
C LEU A 140 -0.04 -11.53 -24.69
N SER A 141 -0.47 -11.04 -23.53
CA SER A 141 0.42 -10.62 -22.44
C SER A 141 0.75 -11.72 -21.45
N GLY A 142 0.00 -12.83 -21.45
CA GLY A 142 0.09 -13.86 -20.42
C GLY A 142 -0.46 -13.42 -19.05
N CYS A 143 -1.14 -12.27 -18.99
CA CYS A 143 -1.71 -11.73 -17.75
C CYS A 143 -3.14 -12.25 -17.54
N ASP A 144 -3.54 -12.36 -16.28
CA ASP A 144 -4.94 -12.63 -15.95
C ASP A 144 -5.84 -11.46 -16.41
N PRO A 145 -6.99 -11.73 -17.07
CA PRO A 145 -7.97 -10.69 -17.44
C PRO A 145 -8.38 -9.77 -16.28
N MET A 146 -8.46 -10.29 -15.06
CA MET A 146 -8.81 -9.54 -13.86
C MET A 146 -7.73 -8.50 -13.52
N VAL A 147 -6.45 -8.85 -13.71
CA VAL A 147 -5.31 -7.93 -13.51
C VAL A 147 -5.37 -6.78 -14.52
N ILE A 148 -5.73 -7.06 -15.78
CA ILE A 148 -5.87 -6.02 -16.81
C ILE A 148 -7.01 -5.05 -16.46
N ASP A 149 -8.15 -5.55 -15.99
CA ASP A 149 -9.30 -4.72 -15.60
C ASP A 149 -8.99 -3.82 -14.39
N GLU A 150 -8.23 -4.36 -13.41
CA GLU A 150 -7.70 -3.58 -12.29
C GLU A 150 -6.78 -2.46 -12.80
N ILE A 151 -5.80 -2.80 -13.67
CA ILE A 151 -4.85 -1.82 -14.24
C ILE A 151 -5.60 -0.71 -15.00
N GLU A 152 -6.60 -1.05 -15.82
CA GLU A 152 -7.42 -0.06 -16.54
C GLU A 152 -8.27 0.82 -15.63
N SER A 153 -8.57 0.32 -14.43
CA SER A 153 -9.32 1.03 -13.39
C SER A 153 -8.43 1.85 -12.45
N GLY A 154 -7.10 1.86 -12.67
CA GLY A 154 -6.15 2.55 -11.81
C GLY A 154 -5.86 1.82 -10.50
N LEU A 155 -6.30 0.57 -10.39
CA LEU A 155 -6.05 -0.31 -9.26
C LEU A 155 -4.89 -1.24 -9.61
N TYR A 156 -3.87 -1.30 -8.76
CA TYR A 156 -2.68 -2.13 -8.99
C TYR A 156 -2.51 -3.18 -7.88
N GLY A 157 -3.62 -3.60 -7.27
CA GLY A 157 -3.61 -4.47 -6.09
C GLY A 157 -3.04 -5.87 -6.38
N SER A 158 -3.34 -6.40 -7.57
CA SER A 158 -2.86 -7.71 -8.03
C SER A 158 -1.79 -7.64 -9.13
N ALA A 159 -1.61 -6.48 -9.78
CA ALA A 159 -0.69 -6.28 -10.89
C ALA A 159 0.78 -6.26 -10.46
N THR A 160 1.64 -6.98 -11.18
CA THR A 160 3.09 -6.87 -11.05
C THR A 160 3.67 -5.87 -12.06
N ILE A 161 4.92 -5.44 -11.84
CA ILE A 161 5.63 -4.56 -12.78
C ILE A 161 5.83 -5.24 -14.14
N SER A 162 6.05 -6.55 -14.18
CA SER A 162 6.18 -7.30 -15.44
C SER A 162 4.88 -7.27 -16.25
N ASP A 163 3.74 -7.46 -15.58
CA ASP A 163 2.42 -7.41 -16.23
C ASP A 163 2.20 -6.07 -16.94
N VAL A 164 2.53 -4.97 -16.26
CA VAL A 164 2.41 -3.63 -16.84
C VAL A 164 3.39 -3.45 -18.00
N GLN A 165 4.63 -3.90 -17.88
CA GLN A 165 5.63 -3.80 -18.96
C GLN A 165 5.22 -4.58 -20.21
N ASP A 166 4.67 -5.78 -20.04
CA ASP A 166 4.28 -6.63 -21.16
C ASP A 166 3.03 -6.09 -21.88
N ILE A 167 2.07 -5.53 -21.13
CA ILE A 167 0.92 -4.80 -21.70
C ILE A 167 1.40 -3.57 -22.49
N LEU A 168 2.32 -2.77 -21.94
CA LEU A 168 2.85 -1.59 -22.62
C LEU A 168 3.57 -1.96 -23.93
N LYS A 169 4.35 -3.05 -23.96
CA LYS A 169 4.98 -3.57 -25.19
C LYS A 169 3.94 -3.96 -26.24
N ILE A 170 2.91 -4.71 -25.88
CA ILE A 170 1.87 -5.14 -26.84
C ILE A 170 1.09 -3.94 -27.39
N LEU A 171 0.85 -2.94 -26.54
CA LEU A 171 0.17 -1.72 -26.94
C LEU A 171 1.09 -0.72 -27.66
N ASN A 172 2.40 -0.98 -27.74
CA ASN A 172 3.43 -0.07 -28.28
C ASN A 172 3.43 1.31 -27.60
N ILE A 173 3.25 1.34 -26.27
CA ILE A 173 3.32 2.58 -25.49
C ILE A 173 4.75 2.77 -24.98
N ASN A 174 5.38 3.88 -25.39
CA ASN A 174 6.69 4.28 -24.89
C ASN A 174 6.51 5.31 -23.76
N LEU A 175 7.11 5.05 -22.61
CA LEU A 175 7.15 6.00 -21.49
C LEU A 175 8.39 6.90 -21.66
N THR A 176 8.17 8.15 -22.04
CA THR A 176 9.22 9.19 -22.00
C THR A 176 9.27 9.80 -20.61
N ILE A 177 10.40 9.61 -19.91
CA ILE A 177 10.65 10.28 -18.63
C ILE A 177 11.10 11.71 -18.96
N GLU A 178 10.21 12.69 -18.82
CA GLU A 178 10.60 14.09 -18.83
C GLU A 178 11.18 14.45 -17.45
N ASN A 179 12.49 14.66 -17.39
CA ASN A 179 13.14 15.20 -16.20
C ASN A 179 12.73 16.68 -16.07
N VAL A 180 11.82 16.97 -15.13
CA VAL A 180 11.47 18.34 -14.76
C VAL A 180 12.65 18.96 -14.00
N THR A 181 13.57 19.58 -14.75
CA THR A 181 14.62 20.43 -14.20
C THR A 181 13.95 21.66 -13.61
N ARG A 182 13.84 21.74 -12.27
CA ARG A 182 13.42 22.96 -11.57
C ARG A 182 14.52 24.02 -11.72
N GLU A 183 14.37 24.92 -12.69
CA GLU A 183 15.13 26.17 -12.70
C GLU A 183 14.72 27.03 -11.51
N LYS A 184 15.65 27.23 -10.57
CA LYS A 184 15.60 28.35 -9.62
C LYS A 184 16.34 29.52 -10.27
N SER A 185 15.62 30.61 -10.54
CA SER A 185 16.19 31.95 -10.72
C SER A 185 15.13 32.94 -10.23
N ILE A 186 15.00 33.14 -8.91
CA ILE A 186 15.62 34.20 -8.12
C ILE A 186 15.60 35.55 -8.84
N HIS A 187 14.64 36.39 -8.43
CA HIS A 187 14.64 37.83 -8.64
C HIS A 187 15.96 38.46 -8.17
N SER A 188 16.52 39.33 -8.99
CA SER A 188 17.25 40.52 -8.56
C SER A 188 16.88 41.67 -9.49
#